data_AF-A0A810KUQ3-F1
#
_entry.id   AF-A0A810KUQ3-F1
#
_cell.length_a   1.000
_cell.length_b   1.000
_cell.length_c   1.000
_cell.angle_alpha   90.00
_cell.angle_beta   90.00
_cell.angle_gamma   90.00
#
_symmetry.space_group_name_H-M   'P 1'
#
loop_
_entity.id
_entity.type
_entity.pdbx_description
1 polymer ?
#
loop_
_entity_poly.entity_id
_entity_poly.type
_entity_poly.pdbx_seq_one_letter_code
_entity_poly.pdbx_strand_id
1 'polypeptide(L)'
;MTAIADVVGAGADTRIVETWRMVGLAVFAGLFALLALRPHALPYLWELVLASKLALTLAALGYQLAGSATGTATILAADGGLFVLLLIAYLCVRGWRAISAPRGRAASA
;
A
#
# COMPACT_ATOMS: atom_id res chain seq x y z
N MET A 1 -11.37 5.64 -20.16
CA MET A 1 -10.65 4.63 -20.97
C MET A 1 -10.09 3.61 -20.00
N THR A 2 -10.41 2.33 -20.20
CA THR A 2 -10.01 1.25 -19.29
C THR A 2 -8.52 0.95 -19.51
N ALA A 3 -7.68 1.28 -18.53
CA ALA A 3 -6.22 1.10 -18.56
C ALA A 3 -5.76 -0.30 -19.02
N ILE A 4 -6.60 -1.33 -18.79
CA ILE A 4 -6.35 -2.71 -19.23
C ILE A 4 -6.25 -2.83 -20.77
N ALA A 5 -7.07 -2.08 -21.53
CA ALA A 5 -7.06 -2.15 -22.99
C ALA A 5 -5.78 -1.54 -23.59
N ASP A 6 -5.25 -0.46 -22.98
CA ASP A 6 -4.01 0.19 -23.42
C ASP A 6 -2.79 -0.72 -23.20
N VAL A 7 -2.83 -1.56 -22.18
CA VAL A 7 -1.76 -2.51 -21.84
C VAL A 7 -1.71 -3.66 -22.82
N VAL A 8 -2.89 -4.19 -23.19
CA VAL A 8 -3.00 -5.22 -24.23
C VAL A 8 -2.53 -4.67 -25.58
N GLY A 9 -2.61 -3.36 -25.84
CA GLY A 9 -2.06 -2.73 -27.05
C GLY A 9 -0.56 -2.40 -26.99
N ALA A 10 0.07 -2.37 -25.82
CA ALA A 10 1.43 -1.88 -25.64
C ALA A 10 2.52 -2.89 -26.04
N GLY A 11 3.74 -2.39 -26.31
CA GLY A 11 4.92 -3.22 -26.58
C GLY A 11 5.28 -4.16 -25.41
N ALA A 12 6.06 -5.20 -25.68
CA ALA A 12 6.36 -6.27 -24.71
C ALA A 12 6.94 -5.74 -23.37
N ASP A 13 7.82 -4.75 -23.44
CA ASP A 13 8.45 -4.16 -22.25
C ASP A 13 7.43 -3.41 -21.37
N THR A 14 6.51 -2.67 -21.99
CA THR A 14 5.43 -1.95 -21.29
C THR A 14 4.42 -2.92 -20.66
N ARG A 15 4.12 -4.03 -21.33
CA ARG A 15 3.21 -5.06 -20.81
C ARG A 15 3.73 -5.70 -19.52
N ILE A 16 5.02 -6.00 -19.45
CA ILE A 16 5.63 -6.60 -18.26
C ILE A 16 5.56 -5.64 -17.08
N VAL A 17 5.92 -4.36 -17.30
CA VAL A 17 5.88 -3.33 -16.26
C VAL A 17 4.46 -3.12 -15.73
N GLU A 18 3.46 -3.03 -16.62
CA GLU A 18 2.10 -2.85 -16.16
C GLU A 18 1.53 -4.10 -15.49
N THR A 19 1.87 -5.30 -15.97
CA THR A 19 1.48 -6.54 -15.29
C THR A 19 2.00 -6.57 -13.86
N TRP A 20 3.27 -6.17 -13.67
CA TRP A 20 3.85 -6.03 -12.34
C TRP A 20 3.09 -5.00 -11.48
N ARG A 21 2.71 -3.86 -12.05
CA ARG A 21 1.91 -2.84 -11.35
C ARG A 21 0.54 -3.36 -10.93
N MET A 22 -0.17 -4.07 -11.82
CA MET A 22 -1.48 -4.66 -11.52
C MET A 22 -1.39 -5.69 -10.39
N VAL A 23 -0.37 -6.55 -10.41
CA VAL A 23 -0.15 -7.52 -9.33
C VAL A 23 0.13 -6.80 -8.01
N GLY A 24 0.97 -5.76 -8.01
CA GLY A 24 1.23 -4.94 -6.82
C GLY A 24 -0.05 -4.31 -6.26
N LEU A 25 -0.89 -3.72 -7.12
CA LEU A 25 -2.18 -3.15 -6.75
C LEU A 25 -3.12 -4.19 -6.13
N ALA A 26 -3.20 -5.40 -6.72
CA ALA A 26 -4.05 -6.47 -6.21
C ALA A 26 -3.61 -6.95 -4.83
N VAL A 27 -2.29 -7.10 -4.60
CA VAL A 27 -1.74 -7.46 -3.29
C VAL A 27 -2.08 -6.40 -2.25
N PHE A 28 -1.87 -5.11 -2.55
CA PHE A 28 -2.22 -4.04 -1.62
C PHE A 28 -3.71 -3.98 -1.33
N ALA A 29 -4.57 -4.19 -2.33
CA ALA A 29 -6.02 -4.28 -2.13
C ALA A 29 -6.38 -5.41 -1.16
N GLY A 30 -5.74 -6.58 -1.28
CA GLY A 30 -5.89 -7.68 -0.33
C GLY A 30 -5.46 -7.32 1.09
N LEU A 31 -4.31 -6.65 1.24
CA LEU A 31 -3.82 -6.19 2.55
C LEU A 31 -4.78 -5.17 3.19
N PHE A 32 -5.33 -4.24 2.40
CA PHE A 32 -6.33 -3.29 2.90
C PHE A 32 -7.64 -3.96 3.28
N ALA A 33 -8.10 -4.95 2.51
CA ALA A 33 -9.28 -5.73 2.84
C ALA A 33 -9.09 -6.52 4.15
N LEU A 34 -7.90 -7.12 4.36
CA LEU A 34 -7.56 -7.79 5.61
C LEU A 34 -7.54 -6.82 6.80
N LEU A 35 -6.95 -5.63 6.62
CA LEU A 35 -6.96 -4.56 7.62
C LEU A 35 -8.39 -4.12 7.96
N ALA A 36 -9.25 -3.95 6.97
CA ALA A 36 -10.63 -3.53 7.14
C ALA A 36 -11.49 -4.58 7.86
N LEU A 37 -11.30 -5.86 7.52
CA LEU A 37 -12.08 -6.96 8.10
C LEU A 37 -11.58 -7.37 9.49
N ARG A 38 -10.26 -7.37 9.71
CA ARG A 38 -9.65 -7.82 10.98
C ARG A 38 -8.48 -6.93 11.40
N PRO A 39 -8.75 -5.69 11.84
CA PRO A 39 -7.71 -4.70 12.12
C PRO A 39 -6.78 -5.05 13.28
N HIS A 40 -7.13 -6.00 14.14
CA HIS A 40 -6.33 -6.39 15.31
C HIS A 40 -5.80 -7.82 15.28
N ALA A 41 -6.05 -8.57 14.19
CA ALA A 41 -5.69 -10.00 14.15
C ALA A 41 -4.19 -10.24 13.92
N LEU A 42 -3.50 -9.31 13.23
CA LEU A 42 -2.09 -9.43 12.88
C LEU A 42 -1.31 -8.28 13.51
N PRO A 43 -0.51 -8.52 14.58
CA PRO A 43 0.39 -7.50 15.09
C PRO A 43 1.42 -7.14 13.99
N TYR A 44 1.80 -5.87 13.89
CA TYR A 44 2.76 -5.31 12.92
C TYR A 44 2.28 -5.17 11.46
N LEU A 45 1.08 -5.67 11.10
CA LEU A 45 0.57 -5.54 9.73
C LEU A 45 0.30 -4.08 9.36
N TRP A 46 -0.23 -3.29 10.31
CA TRP A 46 -0.46 -1.86 10.12
C TRP A 46 0.84 -1.12 9.79
N GLU A 47 1.88 -1.37 10.59
CA GLU A 47 3.19 -0.74 10.49
C GLU A 47 3.87 -1.08 9.16
N LEU A 48 3.77 -2.33 8.70
CA LEU A 48 4.34 -2.77 7.42
C LEU A 48 3.65 -2.11 6.22
N VAL A 49 2.32 -1.99 6.26
CA VAL A 49 1.54 -1.37 5.18
C VAL A 49 1.80 0.14 5.14
N LEU A 50 1.86 0.81 6.29
CA LEU A 50 2.23 2.22 6.42
C LEU A 50 3.65 2.47 5.90
N ALA A 51 4.63 1.65 6.30
CA ALA A 51 6.01 1.76 5.84
C ALA A 51 6.12 1.57 4.32
N SER A 52 5.38 0.60 3.76
CA SER A 52 5.37 0.36 2.31
C SER A 52 4.81 1.55 1.53
N LYS A 53 3.68 2.12 1.98
CA LYS A 53 3.12 3.32 1.35
C LYS A 53 4.05 4.53 1.49
N LEU A 54 4.69 4.69 2.65
CA LEU A 54 5.67 5.76 2.88
C LEU A 54 6.86 5.63 1.92
N ALA A 55 7.43 4.44 1.77
CA ALA A 55 8.55 4.19 0.86
C ALA A 55 8.18 4.53 -0.60
N LEU A 56 6.98 4.17 -1.05
CA LEU A 56 6.49 4.52 -2.39
C LEU A 56 6.31 6.03 -2.56
N THR A 57 5.75 6.72 -1.56
CA THR A 57 5.62 8.19 -1.61
C THR A 57 6.97 8.91 -1.63
N LEU A 58 7.96 8.42 -0.88
CA LEU A 58 9.32 8.98 -0.87
C LEU A 58 10.04 8.71 -2.20
N ALA A 59 9.88 7.52 -2.77
CA ALA A 59 10.42 7.21 -4.08
C ALA A 59 9.82 8.12 -5.16
N ALA A 60 8.49 8.29 -5.17
CA ALA A 60 7.79 9.19 -6.09
C ALA A 60 8.24 10.65 -5.92
N LEU A 61 8.45 11.12 -4.68
CA LEU A 61 9.00 12.44 -4.39
C LEU A 61 10.42 12.60 -4.96
N GLY A 62 11.27 11.59 -4.78
CA GLY A 62 12.64 11.58 -5.33
C GLY A 62 12.65 11.72 -6.85
N TYR A 63 11.80 10.96 -7.55
CA TYR A 63 11.66 11.07 -9.02
C TYR A 63 11.08 12.43 -9.46
N GLN A 64 10.14 13.00 -8.69
CA GLN A 64 9.59 14.33 -8.97
C GLN A 64 10.67 15.42 -8.85
N LEU A 65 11.51 15.36 -7.82
CA LEU A 65 12.62 16.30 -7.60
C LEU A 65 13.71 16.16 -8.67
N ALA A 66 13.89 14.96 -9.23
CA ALA A 66 14.80 14.70 -10.33
C ALA A 66 14.28 15.16 -11.71
N GLY A 67 13.10 15.81 -11.77
CA GLY A 67 12.55 16.43 -12.99
C GLY A 67 12.14 15.44 -14.09
N SER A 68 12.02 14.15 -13.76
CA SER A 68 11.96 13.06 -14.74
C SER A 68 10.70 12.21 -14.57
N ALA A 69 9.52 12.79 -14.88
CA ALA A 69 8.39 12.06 -15.51
C ALA A 69 7.10 12.89 -15.57
N THR A 70 6.48 12.94 -16.75
CA THR A 70 5.10 13.39 -16.97
C THR A 70 4.15 12.31 -16.44
N GLY A 71 3.38 12.60 -15.38
CA GLY A 71 2.43 11.65 -14.75
C GLY A 71 2.70 11.34 -13.26
N THR A 72 3.81 11.84 -12.71
CA THR A 72 4.18 11.64 -11.29
C THR A 72 3.19 12.28 -10.32
N ALA A 73 2.57 13.40 -10.70
CA ALA A 73 1.59 14.10 -9.86
C ALA A 73 0.36 13.23 -9.54
N THR A 74 -0.12 12.44 -10.51
CA THR A 74 -1.28 11.55 -10.34
C THR A 74 -0.96 10.37 -9.42
N ILE A 75 0.24 9.79 -9.56
CA ILE A 75 0.74 8.71 -8.69
C ILE A 75 0.92 9.23 -7.26
N LEU A 76 1.54 10.40 -7.11
CA LEU A 76 1.77 11.03 -5.81
C LEU A 76 0.46 11.37 -5.10
N ALA A 77 -0.53 11.89 -5.84
CA ALA A 77 -1.86 12.18 -5.29
C ALA A 77 -2.61 10.91 -4.86
N ALA A 78 -2.55 9.85 -5.68
CA ALA A 78 -3.20 8.58 -5.37
C ALA A 78 -2.55 7.88 -4.17
N ASP A 79 -1.23 7.68 -4.20
CA ASP A 79 -0.50 6.99 -3.14
C ASP A 79 -0.43 7.80 -1.84
N GLY A 80 -0.21 9.11 -1.94
CA GLY A 80 -0.23 10.02 -0.81
C GLY A 80 -1.61 10.13 -0.16
N GLY A 81 -2.68 10.22 -0.96
CA GLY A 81 -4.05 10.22 -0.46
C GLY A 81 -4.40 8.92 0.25
N LEU A 82 -4.00 7.78 -0.31
CA LEU A 82 -4.14 6.46 0.32
C LEU A 82 -3.38 6.38 1.64
N PHE A 83 -2.16 6.92 1.73
CA PHE A 83 -1.39 6.96 2.98
C PHE A 83 -2.13 7.75 4.07
N VAL A 84 -2.64 8.94 3.75
CA VAL A 84 -3.40 9.78 4.69
C VAL A 84 -4.66 9.07 5.16
N LEU A 85 -5.41 8.47 4.24
CA LEU A 85 -6.62 7.72 4.57
C LEU A 85 -6.30 6.52 5.49
N LEU A 86 -5.20 5.82 5.23
CA LEU A 86 -4.73 4.73 6.07
C LEU A 86 -4.32 5.20 7.46
N LEU A 87 -3.67 6.36 7.54
CA LEU A 87 -3.26 6.96 8.82
C LEU A 87 -4.49 7.34 9.66
N ILE A 88 -5.52 7.92 9.04
CA ILE A 88 -6.79 8.21 9.72
C ILE A 88 -7.43 6.91 10.22
N ALA A 89 -7.49 5.88 9.38
CA ALA A 89 -8.02 4.58 9.77
C ALA A 89 -7.24 3.95 10.94
N TYR A 90 -5.91 4.04 10.91
CA TYR A 90 -5.02 3.57 11.98
C TYR A 90 -5.30 4.27 13.32
N LEU A 91 -5.53 5.58 13.28
CA LEU A 91 -5.87 6.38 14.46
C LEU A 91 -7.29 6.05 14.98
N CYS A 92 -8.27 5.97 14.08
CA CYS A 92 -9.67 5.67 14.42
C CYS A 92 -9.82 4.28 15.06
N VAL A 93 -9.17 3.27 14.49
CA VAL A 93 -9.25 1.89 14.99
C VAL A 93 -8.28 1.65 16.16
N ARG A 94 -7.45 2.65 16.49
CA ARG A 94 -6.36 2.52 17.46
C ARG A 94 -5.54 1.27 17.15
N GLY A 95 -5.01 1.16 15.93
CA GLY A 95 -4.26 -0.01 15.44
C GLY A 95 -3.17 -0.49 16.41
N TRP A 96 -2.57 0.44 17.16
CA TRP A 96 -1.70 0.23 18.32
C TRP A 96 -2.17 -0.85 19.32
N ARG A 97 -3.49 -1.07 19.48
CA ARG A 97 -4.05 -2.12 20.34
C ARG A 97 -3.77 -3.55 19.84
N ALA A 98 -3.49 -3.72 18.54
CA ALA A 98 -3.09 -5.01 17.97
C ALA A 98 -1.72 -5.49 18.51
N ILE A 99 -0.82 -4.54 18.81
CA ILE A 99 0.50 -4.82 19.41
C ILE A 99 0.36 -5.12 20.90
N SER A 100 -0.57 -4.45 21.58
CA SER A 100 -0.80 -4.59 23.03
C SER A 100 -1.64 -5.81 23.41
N ALA A 101 -2.16 -6.59 22.45
CA ALA A 101 -2.89 -7.81 22.74
C ALA A 101 -1.95 -8.75 23.53
N PRO A 102 -2.26 -9.07 24.81
CA PRO A 102 -1.40 -9.93 25.61
C PRO A 102 -1.22 -11.25 24.86
N ARG A 103 0.03 -11.58 24.52
CA ARG A 103 0.38 -12.95 24.11
C ARG A 103 -0.03 -13.84 25.27
N GLY A 104 -1.20 -14.47 25.14
CA GLY A 104 -1.73 -15.36 26.15
C GLY A 104 -0.66 -16.39 26.47
N ARG A 105 -0.15 -16.31 27.69
CA ARG A 105 0.62 -17.33 28.42
C ARG A 105 0.83 -18.61 27.61
N ALA A 106 1.88 -18.64 26.80
CA ALA A 106 2.41 -19.89 26.31
C ALA A 106 3.31 -20.46 27.41
N ALA A 107 3.01 -21.70 27.81
CA ALA A 107 3.77 -22.58 28.69
C ALA A 107 3.66 -22.31 30.21
N SER A 108 2.54 -22.74 30.80
CA SER A 108 2.62 -23.53 32.03
C SER A 108 2.80 -24.99 31.61
N ALA A 109 4.04 -25.48 31.64
CA ALA A 109 4.40 -26.90 31.60
C ALA A 109 5.66 -27.09 32.44
#